data_AF-A0A709U7X8-F1
#
_entry.id   AF-A0A709U7X8-F1
#
_cell.length_a   1.000
_cell.length_b   1.000
_cell.length_c   1.000
_cell.angle_alpha   90.00
_cell.angle_beta   90.00
_cell.angle_gamma   90.00
#
_symmetry.space_group_name_H-M   'P 1'
#
loop_
_entity.id
_entity.type
_entity.pdbx_description
1 polymer ?
#
loop_
_entity_poly.entity_id
_entity_poly.type
_entity_poly.pdbx_seq_one_letter_code
_entity_poly.pdbx_strand_id
1 'polypeptide(L)'
;MKFYFVAVVMLFFVVNSAYAEKNKVDPNDPCDVYFCMAGMVYGNKSECQPAIKKFFSIQSFKKHHRFNPSKTFRERSKFLGQCSTADPAHVSKIMSKFGRMKG
;
A
#
# COMPACT_ATOMS: atom_id res chain seq x y z
N MET A 1 44.78 -1.63 5.49
CA MET A 1 43.78 -2.52 4.84
C MET A 1 42.79 -3.14 5.84
N LYS A 2 43.24 -3.71 6.97
CA LYS A 2 42.35 -4.29 8.00
C LYS A 2 41.31 -3.31 8.59
N PHE A 3 41.70 -2.07 8.88
CA PHE A 3 40.78 -1.06 9.43
C PHE A 3 39.69 -0.59 8.45
N TYR A 4 40.01 -0.50 7.15
CA TYR A 4 39.02 -0.17 6.11
C TYR A 4 37.98 -1.28 5.96
N PHE A 5 38.41 -2.54 6.03
CA PHE A 5 37.49 -3.68 5.94
C PHE A 5 36.52 -3.71 7.13
N VAL A 6 37.00 -3.40 8.35
CA VAL A 6 36.16 -3.31 9.56
C VAL A 6 35.16 -2.15 9.47
N ALA A 7 35.58 -0.98 8.99
CA ALA A 7 34.70 0.18 8.85
C ALA A 7 33.59 -0.02 7.81
N VAL A 8 33.92 -0.66 6.67
CA VAL A 8 32.96 -0.97 5.61
C VAL A 8 31.92 -1.99 6.12
N VAL A 9 32.34 -3.05 6.81
CA VAL A 9 31.42 -4.04 7.39
C VAL A 9 30.50 -3.41 8.45
N MET A 10 31.02 -2.56 9.33
CA MET A 10 30.20 -1.84 10.32
C MET A 10 29.16 -0.90 9.66
N LEU A 11 29.54 -0.20 8.60
CA LEU A 11 28.60 0.64 7.85
C LEU A 11 27.47 -0.19 7.23
N PHE A 12 27.75 -1.38 6.70
CA PHE A 12 26.73 -2.29 6.18
C PHE A 12 25.75 -2.82 7.24
N PHE A 13 26.20 -3.06 8.47
CA PHE A 13 25.30 -3.52 9.54
C PHE A 13 24.33 -2.43 10.02
N VAL A 14 24.77 -1.17 10.10
CA VAL A 14 23.93 -0.05 10.57
C VAL A 14 22.81 0.29 9.57
N VAL A 15 23.05 0.17 8.25
CA VAL A 15 21.98 0.41 7.26
C VAL A 15 20.87 -0.63 7.35
N ASN A 16 21.19 -1.90 7.65
CA ASN A 16 20.21 -2.97 7.72
C ASN A 16 19.27 -2.85 8.93
N SER A 17 19.72 -2.26 10.04
CA SER A 17 18.90 -2.07 11.24
C SER A 17 17.78 -1.03 11.04
N ALA A 18 17.96 -0.07 10.12
CA ALA A 18 16.98 0.98 9.85
C ALA A 18 15.78 0.48 9.01
N TYR A 19 15.88 -0.67 8.34
CA TYR A 19 14.79 -1.24 7.53
C TYR A 19 13.86 -2.17 8.31
N ALA A 20 14.16 -2.44 9.58
CA ALA A 20 13.47 -3.45 10.39
C ALA A 20 12.48 -2.84 11.40
N GLU A 21 11.70 -1.82 11.05
CA GLU A 21 10.61 -1.36 11.95
C GLU A 21 9.46 -0.62 11.24
N LYS A 22 8.73 -1.32 10.35
CA LYS A 22 7.31 -1.01 10.15
C LYS A 22 6.48 -2.27 10.39
N ASN A 23 6.55 -2.78 11.63
CA ASN A 23 5.72 -3.92 12.06
C ASN A 23 4.24 -3.54 12.32
N LYS A 24 3.85 -2.29 12.06
CA LYS A 24 2.48 -1.82 12.23
C LYS A 24 1.98 -1.17 10.96
N VAL A 25 1.03 -1.84 10.30
CA VAL A 25 0.26 -1.29 9.17
C VAL A 25 -0.66 -0.20 9.70
N ASP A 26 -0.51 1.04 9.23
CA ASP A 26 -1.48 2.10 9.48
C ASP A 26 -2.54 2.12 8.36
N PRO A 27 -3.81 1.80 8.65
CA PRO A 27 -4.87 1.86 7.63
C PRO A 27 -5.17 3.27 7.14
N ASN A 28 -4.67 4.33 7.78
CA ASN A 28 -4.83 5.70 7.31
C ASN A 28 -3.65 6.20 6.48
N ASP A 29 -2.52 5.50 6.50
CA ASP A 29 -1.35 5.83 5.67
C ASP A 29 -1.57 5.29 4.23
N PRO A 30 -1.57 6.16 3.20
CA PRO A 30 -1.78 5.73 1.83
C PRO A 30 -0.73 4.73 1.32
N CYS A 31 0.51 4.80 1.82
CA CYS A 31 1.58 3.89 1.42
C CYS A 31 1.41 2.50 2.01
N ASP A 32 1.08 2.39 3.29
CA ASP A 32 0.80 1.09 3.93
C ASP A 32 -0.41 0.41 3.26
N VAL A 33 -1.45 1.17 2.92
CA VAL A 33 -2.59 0.64 2.15
C VAL A 33 -2.19 0.23 0.75
N TYR A 34 -1.37 1.02 0.05
CA TYR A 34 -0.83 0.66 -1.26
C TYR A 34 -0.04 -0.66 -1.19
N PHE A 35 0.88 -0.81 -0.25
CA PHE A 35 1.69 -2.02 -0.09
C PHE A 35 0.84 -3.24 0.26
N CYS A 36 -0.16 -3.08 1.13
CA CYS A 36 -1.10 -4.15 1.46
C CYS A 36 -1.97 -4.57 0.27
N MET A 37 -2.46 -3.61 -0.52
CA MET A 37 -3.23 -3.90 -1.73
C MET A 37 -2.37 -4.54 -2.82
N ALA A 38 -1.11 -4.11 -2.95
CA ALA A 38 -0.13 -4.76 -3.83
C ALA A 38 0.13 -6.21 -3.40
N GLY A 39 0.28 -6.45 -2.09
CA GLY A 39 0.36 -7.78 -1.51
C GLY A 39 -0.86 -8.63 -1.90
N MET A 40 -2.08 -8.09 -1.76
CA MET A 40 -3.32 -8.77 -2.14
C MET A 40 -3.38 -9.26 -3.60
N VAL A 41 -2.63 -8.63 -4.52
CA VAL A 41 -2.52 -9.08 -5.92
C VAL A 41 -1.76 -10.41 -6.03
N TYR A 42 -0.78 -10.65 -5.15
CA TYR A 42 0.16 -11.78 -5.19
C TYR A 42 -0.04 -12.80 -4.05
N GLY A 43 -0.72 -12.43 -2.97
CA GLY A 43 -1.00 -13.27 -1.80
C GLY A 43 -1.35 -12.41 -0.57
N ASN A 44 -2.42 -12.77 0.15
CA ASN A 44 -2.94 -11.95 1.24
C ASN A 44 -2.20 -12.22 2.57
N LYS A 45 -2.00 -11.18 3.39
CA LYS A 45 -1.42 -11.31 4.73
C LYS A 45 -2.38 -10.78 5.81
N SER A 46 -2.42 -11.40 6.98
CA SER A 46 -3.42 -11.10 8.04
C SER A 46 -3.22 -9.71 8.68
N GLU A 47 -1.97 -9.24 8.77
CA GLU A 47 -1.62 -7.92 9.28
C GLU A 47 -2.16 -6.77 8.42
N CYS A 48 -2.47 -7.04 7.15
CA CYS A 48 -2.98 -6.05 6.20
C CYS A 48 -4.50 -5.86 6.24
N GLN A 49 -5.23 -6.66 7.02
CA GLN A 49 -6.70 -6.62 7.05
C GLN A 49 -7.27 -5.22 7.33
N PRO A 50 -6.74 -4.41 8.27
CA PRO A 50 -7.24 -3.05 8.50
C PRO A 50 -7.05 -2.15 7.27
N ALA A 51 -5.90 -2.21 6.62
CA ALA A 51 -5.60 -1.42 5.43
C ALA A 51 -6.43 -1.83 4.21
N ILE A 52 -6.63 -3.14 4.03
CA ILE A 52 -7.52 -3.69 3.00
C ILE A 52 -8.95 -3.18 3.22
N LYS A 53 -9.46 -3.25 4.46
CA LYS A 53 -10.77 -2.71 4.82
C LYS A 53 -10.87 -1.21 4.55
N LYS A 54 -9.81 -0.43 4.81
CA LYS A 54 -9.77 0.99 4.44
C LYS A 54 -9.95 1.18 2.94
N PHE A 55 -9.15 0.50 2.12
CA PHE A 55 -9.27 0.62 0.66
C PHE A 55 -10.70 0.33 0.18
N PHE A 56 -11.30 -0.73 0.74
CA PHE A 56 -12.64 -1.16 0.38
C PHE A 56 -13.75 -0.25 0.91
N SER A 57 -13.55 0.46 2.02
CA SER A 57 -14.50 1.44 2.56
C SER A 57 -14.55 2.75 1.77
N ILE A 58 -13.53 3.04 0.96
CA ILE A 58 -13.57 4.15 -0.02
C ILE A 58 -14.57 3.76 -1.10
N GLN A 59 -15.82 4.19 -0.91
CA GLN A 59 -16.94 3.91 -1.80
C GLN A 59 -17.70 5.20 -2.09
N SER A 60 -18.16 5.33 -3.31
CA SER A 60 -19.04 6.39 -3.74
C SER A 60 -20.39 5.83 -4.17
N PHE A 61 -21.45 6.58 -3.88
CA PHE A 61 -22.82 6.22 -4.20
C PHE A 61 -23.48 7.31 -5.03
N LYS A 62 -24.41 6.90 -5.90
CA LYS A 62 -25.34 7.78 -6.61
C LYS A 62 -26.59 8.00 -5.75
N LYS A 63 -27.56 8.76 -6.27
CA LYS A 63 -28.91 8.84 -5.70
C LYS A 63 -29.50 7.44 -5.45
N HIS A 64 -30.31 7.31 -4.41
CA HIS A 64 -30.92 6.06 -3.94
C HIS A 64 -29.89 4.97 -3.55
N HIS A 65 -28.75 5.36 -2.97
CA HIS A 65 -27.72 4.45 -2.46
C HIS A 65 -27.17 3.44 -3.47
N ARG A 66 -27.28 3.72 -4.78
CA ARG A 66 -26.70 2.85 -5.82
C ARG A 66 -25.20 3.05 -5.89
N PHE A 67 -24.44 1.97 -5.72
CA PHE A 67 -22.98 2.02 -5.79
C PHE A 67 -22.49 2.61 -7.12
N ASN A 68 -21.50 3.51 -7.04
CA ASN A 68 -20.94 4.21 -8.19
C ASN A 68 -19.50 3.70 -8.47
N PRO A 69 -19.34 2.63 -9.27
CA PRO A 69 -18.03 2.02 -9.50
C PRO A 69 -17.03 2.98 -10.15
N SER A 70 -17.49 3.86 -11.05
CA SER A 70 -16.61 4.83 -11.73
C SER A 70 -16.09 5.90 -10.76
N LYS A 71 -16.95 6.46 -9.90
CA LYS A 71 -16.51 7.42 -8.89
C LYS A 71 -15.63 6.74 -7.83
N THR A 72 -16.01 5.56 -7.35
CA THR A 72 -15.19 4.76 -6.42
C THR A 72 -13.79 4.50 -6.97
N PHE A 73 -13.68 4.10 -8.25
CA PHE A 73 -12.40 3.89 -8.90
C PHE A 73 -11.52 5.15 -8.85
N ARG A 74 -12.09 6.32 -9.15
CA ARG A 74 -11.34 7.58 -9.09
C ARG A 74 -10.90 7.93 -7.67
N GLU A 75 -11.78 7.79 -6.67
CA GLU A 75 -11.44 8.10 -5.28
C GLU A 75 -10.34 7.17 -4.74
N ARG A 76 -10.42 5.87 -5.05
CA ARG A 76 -9.37 4.90 -4.68
C ARG A 76 -8.05 5.19 -5.39
N SER A 77 -8.08 5.53 -6.68
CA SER A 77 -6.87 5.93 -7.42
C SER A 77 -6.25 7.19 -6.84
N LYS A 78 -7.07 8.17 -6.46
CA LYS A 78 -6.60 9.40 -5.80
C LYS A 78 -5.97 9.10 -4.45
N PHE A 79 -6.59 8.22 -3.66
CA PHE A 79 -6.07 7.81 -2.36
C PHE A 79 -4.71 7.13 -2.50
N LEU A 80 -4.58 6.10 -3.35
CA LEU A 80 -3.29 5.42 -3.57
C LEU A 80 -2.22 6.37 -4.14
N GLY A 81 -2.61 7.33 -4.97
CA GLY A 81 -1.72 8.36 -5.50
C GLY A 81 -1.16 9.35 -4.48
N GLN A 82 -1.66 9.34 -3.23
CA GLN A 82 -1.05 10.11 -2.13
C GLN A 82 0.23 9.45 -1.61
N CYS A 83 0.46 8.17 -1.94
CA CYS A 83 1.72 7.52 -1.63
C CYS A 83 2.78 7.89 -2.67
N SER A 84 3.79 8.66 -2.28
CA SER A 84 4.88 9.11 -3.16
C SER A 84 5.76 7.97 -3.68
N THR A 85 5.80 6.83 -2.98
CA THR A 85 6.58 5.65 -3.36
C THR A 85 5.76 4.61 -4.13
N ALA A 86 4.51 4.91 -4.49
CA ALA A 86 3.67 3.98 -5.23
C ALA A 86 4.12 3.84 -6.68
N ASP A 87 4.38 2.60 -7.12
CA ASP A 87 4.66 2.29 -8.51
C ASP A 87 3.37 2.41 -9.33
N PRO A 88 3.31 3.29 -10.35
CA PRO A 88 2.13 3.46 -11.20
C PRO A 88 1.64 2.15 -11.85
N ALA A 89 2.54 1.21 -12.18
CA ALA A 89 2.18 -0.07 -12.76
C ALA A 89 1.46 -0.96 -11.75
N HIS A 90 1.91 -0.97 -10.50
CA HIS A 90 1.24 -1.67 -9.42
C HIS A 90 -0.09 -1.03 -9.05
N VAL A 91 -0.17 0.31 -8.99
CA VAL A 91 -1.44 1.03 -8.82
C VAL A 91 -2.42 0.63 -9.92
N SER A 92 -1.99 0.63 -11.19
CA SER A 92 -2.83 0.20 -12.32
C SER A 92 -3.35 -1.24 -12.15
N LYS A 93 -2.48 -2.18 -11.73
CA LYS A 93 -2.85 -3.58 -11.51
C LYS A 93 -3.84 -3.75 -10.35
N ILE A 94 -3.62 -3.06 -9.23
CA ILE A 94 -4.55 -3.02 -8.09
C ILE A 94 -5.90 -2.47 -8.54
N MET A 95 -5.89 -1.34 -9.23
CA MET A 95 -7.10 -0.65 -9.67
C MET A 95 -7.87 -1.45 -10.72
N SER A 96 -7.19 -2.16 -11.62
CA SER A 96 -7.81 -3.07 -12.59
C SER A 96 -8.54 -4.23 -11.91
N LYS A 97 -8.00 -4.79 -10.82
CA LYS A 97 -8.61 -5.91 -10.09
C LYS A 97 -9.69 -5.44 -9.10
N PHE A 98 -9.35 -4.49 -8.24
CA PHE A 98 -10.14 -4.14 -7.05
C PHE A 98 -10.81 -2.78 -7.14
N GLY A 99 -10.37 -1.89 -8.03
CA GLY A 99 -10.74 -0.48 -8.05
C GLY A 99 -12.24 -0.21 -8.24
N ARG A 100 -12.96 -1.10 -8.93
CA ARG A 100 -14.42 -0.99 -9.17
C ARG A 100 -15.26 -1.92 -8.30
N MET A 101 -14.64 -2.77 -7.49
CA MET A 101 -15.38 -3.73 -6.69
C MET A 101 -16.04 -3.05 -5.49
N LYS A 102 -17.29 -3.44 -5.21
CA LYS A 102 -17.94 -3.09 -3.97
C LYS A 102 -17.24 -3.86 -2.85
N GLY A 103 -16.79 -3.13 -1.84
CA GLY A 103 -16.16 -3.66 -0.64
C GLY A 103 -17.16 -3.98 0.45
#